data_AF-A0AA43I8E7-F1
#
_entry.id   AF-A0AA43I8E7-F1
#
_cell.length_a   1.000
_cell.length_b   1.000
_cell.length_c   1.000
_cell.angle_alpha   90.00
_cell.angle_beta   90.00
_cell.angle_gamma   90.00
#
_symmetry.space_group_name_H-M   'P 1'
#
loop_
_entity.id
_entity.type
_entity.pdbx_description
1 polymer ?
#
loop_
_entity_poly.entity_id
_entity_poly.type
_entity_poly.pdbx_seq_one_letter_code
_entity_poly.pdbx_strand_id
1 'polypeptide(L)'
;MMLKPSIDSLLNQINSKYSLVILASKRAHELDAGAKATIDEFESVKSVGQALEEIEAATIVNHLNPDLKREQVRLAVEAKKAKAEQEKRELEDKMRQEQERQAKQARLNREAREAKAQLEAETKALTEAEEVVAEAVEVLEEIVEDTLES
;
A
#
# COMPACT_ATOMS: atom_id res chain seq x y z
N MET A 1 -31.93 -44.52 -19.42
CA MET A 1 -31.31 -44.15 -18.12
C MET A 1 -32.14 -43.03 -17.52
N MET A 2 -32.59 -43.16 -16.28
CA MET A 2 -33.40 -42.12 -15.61
C MET A 2 -32.57 -40.85 -15.49
N LEU A 3 -33.16 -39.70 -15.81
CA LEU A 3 -32.59 -38.40 -15.50
C LEU A 3 -32.62 -38.22 -13.98
N LYS A 4 -31.46 -38.28 -13.34
CA LYS A 4 -31.26 -37.74 -11.99
C LYS A 4 -30.65 -36.35 -12.11
N PRO A 5 -30.94 -35.44 -11.18
CA PRO A 5 -31.94 -35.53 -10.11
C PRO A 5 -33.40 -35.47 -10.61
N SER A 6 -34.35 -35.89 -9.78
CA SER A 6 -35.78 -35.84 -10.11
C SER A 6 -36.34 -34.42 -10.02
N ILE A 7 -37.38 -34.08 -10.79
CA ILE A 7 -38.01 -32.74 -10.70
C ILE A 7 -38.59 -32.50 -9.30
N ASP A 8 -39.19 -33.52 -8.68
CA ASP A 8 -39.80 -33.37 -7.36
C ASP A 8 -38.75 -33.10 -6.27
N SER A 9 -37.59 -33.76 -6.32
CA SER A 9 -36.48 -33.49 -5.39
C SER A 9 -35.95 -32.06 -5.54
N LEU A 10 -35.86 -31.56 -6.78
CA LEU A 10 -35.45 -30.18 -7.05
C LEU A 10 -36.49 -29.15 -6.58
N LEU A 11 -37.78 -29.43 -6.73
CA LEU A 11 -38.85 -28.53 -6.32
C LEU A 11 -39.04 -28.46 -4.80
N ASN A 12 -38.56 -29.46 -4.05
CA ASN A 12 -38.45 -29.37 -2.58
C ASN A 12 -37.44 -28.30 -2.14
N GLN A 13 -36.48 -27.95 -3.00
CA GLN A 13 -35.48 -26.91 -2.71
C GLN A 13 -35.85 -25.55 -3.31
N ILE A 14 -36.46 -25.58 -4.50
CA ILE A 14 -36.83 -24.36 -5.23
C ILE A 14 -38.33 -24.37 -5.51
N ASN A 15 -39.02 -23.41 -4.89
CA ASN A 15 -40.48 -23.30 -4.88
C ASN A 15 -41.15 -23.07 -6.26
N SER A 16 -40.39 -22.93 -7.35
CA SER A 16 -40.92 -22.66 -8.68
C SER A 16 -40.07 -23.29 -9.78
N LYS A 17 -40.73 -23.95 -10.74
CA LYS A 17 -40.11 -24.49 -11.96
C LYS A 17 -39.35 -23.43 -12.74
N TYR A 18 -39.87 -22.22 -12.82
CA TYR A 18 -39.20 -21.11 -13.52
C TYR A 18 -37.90 -20.69 -12.82
N SER A 19 -37.94 -20.56 -11.49
CA SER A 19 -36.76 -20.24 -10.68
C SER A 19 -35.70 -21.34 -10.76
N LEU A 20 -36.12 -22.61 -10.78
CA LEU A 20 -35.25 -23.76 -10.96
C LEU A 20 -34.52 -23.70 -12.30
N VAL A 21 -35.25 -23.47 -13.40
CA VAL A 21 -34.66 -23.34 -14.73
C VAL A 21 -33.67 -22.18 -14.79
N ILE A 22 -34.04 -21.00 -14.29
CA ILE A 22 -33.17 -19.82 -14.30
C ILE A 22 -31.90 -20.05 -13.48
N LEU A 23 -32.02 -20.65 -12.28
CA LEU A 23 -30.88 -20.91 -11.41
C LEU A 23 -29.94 -21.95 -12.04
N ALA A 24 -30.49 -23.06 -12.54
CA ALA A 24 -29.71 -24.10 -13.20
C ALA A 24 -28.98 -23.57 -14.44
N SER A 25 -29.63 -22.74 -15.28
CA SER A 25 -29.00 -22.12 -16.44
C SER A 25 -27.87 -21.17 -16.06
N LYS A 26 -28.07 -20.30 -15.05
CA LYS A 26 -27.02 -19.39 -14.58
C LYS A 26 -25.83 -20.18 -14.03
N ARG A 27 -26.10 -21.18 -13.20
CA ARG A 27 -25.05 -21.98 -12.57
C ARG A 27 -24.28 -22.81 -13.60
N ALA A 28 -24.95 -23.38 -14.60
CA ALA A 28 -24.31 -24.07 -15.71
C ALA A 28 -23.31 -23.15 -16.45
N HIS A 29 -23.69 -21.90 -16.72
CA HIS A 29 -22.78 -20.93 -17.33
C HIS A 29 -21.56 -20.58 -16.46
N GLU A 30 -21.74 -20.50 -15.14
CA GLU A 30 -20.60 -20.31 -14.21
C GLU A 30 -19.64 -21.50 -14.28
N LEU A 31 -20.16 -22.73 -14.28
CA LEU A 31 -19.36 -23.96 -14.41
C LEU A 31 -18.61 -23.99 -15.75
N ASP A 32 -19.29 -23.64 -16.85
CA ASP A 32 -18.67 -23.52 -18.18
C ASP A 32 -17.57 -22.46 -18.23
N ALA A 33 -17.70 -21.37 -17.45
CA ALA A 33 -16.69 -20.34 -17.30
C ALA A 33 -15.52 -20.74 -16.38
N GLY A 34 -15.51 -21.97 -15.86
CA GLY A 34 -14.46 -22.49 -14.98
C GLY A 34 -14.66 -22.15 -13.51
N ALA A 35 -15.88 -21.79 -13.08
CA ALA A 35 -16.17 -21.66 -11.65
C ALA A 35 -15.95 -22.98 -10.93
N LYS A 36 -15.47 -22.92 -9.70
CA LYS A 36 -15.25 -24.11 -8.87
C LYS A 36 -16.60 -24.79 -8.58
N ALA A 37 -16.66 -26.09 -8.80
CA ALA A 37 -17.74 -26.93 -8.34
C ALA A 37 -17.83 -26.91 -6.81
N THR A 38 -19.05 -27.05 -6.29
CA THR A 38 -19.36 -27.04 -4.86
C THR A 38 -19.50 -28.45 -4.27
N ILE A 39 -19.64 -29.46 -5.14
CA ILE A 39 -19.64 -30.88 -4.78
C ILE A 39 -18.48 -31.58 -5.49
N ASP A 40 -18.02 -32.69 -4.90
CA ASP A 40 -16.81 -33.38 -5.36
C ASP A 40 -17.07 -34.35 -6.52
N GLU A 41 -18.28 -34.93 -6.61
CA GLU A 41 -18.64 -35.92 -7.61
C GLU A 41 -19.94 -35.55 -8.33
N PHE A 42 -19.95 -35.79 -9.65
CA PHE A 42 -21.12 -35.57 -10.51
C PHE A 42 -21.48 -36.85 -11.27
N GLU A 43 -22.77 -37.18 -11.33
CA GLU A 43 -23.28 -38.18 -12.28
C GLU A 43 -23.36 -37.59 -13.70
N SER A 44 -23.69 -36.30 -13.80
CA SER A 44 -23.84 -35.60 -15.07
C SER A 44 -22.52 -35.10 -15.64
N VAL A 45 -22.32 -35.33 -16.95
CA VAL A 45 -21.19 -34.76 -17.70
C VAL A 45 -21.49 -33.33 -18.19
N LYS A 46 -22.77 -32.99 -18.37
CA LYS A 46 -23.18 -31.66 -18.87
C LYS A 46 -23.36 -30.69 -17.71
N SER A 47 -22.94 -29.45 -17.91
CA SER A 47 -22.96 -28.37 -16.91
C SER A 47 -24.35 -28.08 -16.36
N VAL A 48 -25.41 -28.26 -17.17
CA VAL A 48 -26.80 -28.14 -16.68
C VAL A 48 -27.16 -29.26 -15.71
N GLY A 49 -26.76 -30.50 -16.00
CA GLY A 49 -27.00 -31.62 -15.08
C GLY A 49 -26.20 -31.46 -13.79
N GLN A 50 -24.94 -31.04 -13.90
CA GLN A 50 -24.09 -30.72 -12.75
C GLN A 50 -24.70 -29.61 -11.88
N ALA A 51 -25.22 -28.55 -12.50
CA ALA A 51 -25.93 -27.49 -11.79
C ALA A 51 -27.19 -28.01 -11.07
N LEU A 52 -27.93 -28.94 -11.67
CA LEU A 52 -29.09 -29.56 -11.01
C LEU A 52 -28.65 -30.43 -9.83
N GLU A 53 -27.53 -31.14 -9.92
CA GLU A 53 -26.97 -31.93 -8.81
C GLU A 53 -26.50 -31.05 -7.65
N GLU A 54 -25.85 -29.90 -7.92
CA GLU A 54 -25.52 -28.93 -6.87
C GLU A 54 -26.77 -28.31 -6.22
N ILE A 55 -27.83 -28.10 -7.02
CA ILE A 55 -29.13 -27.68 -6.49
C ILE A 55 -29.72 -28.80 -5.62
N GLU A 56 -29.71 -30.06 -6.03
CA GLU A 56 -30.19 -31.17 -5.18
C GLU A 56 -29.33 -31.36 -3.91
N ALA A 57 -28.05 -31.00 -3.93
CA ALA A 57 -27.18 -31.00 -2.76
C ALA A 57 -27.38 -29.79 -1.82
N ALA A 58 -28.28 -28.85 -2.15
CA ALA A 58 -28.52 -27.61 -1.41
C ALA A 58 -27.29 -26.70 -1.26
N THR A 59 -26.26 -26.89 -2.09
CA THR A 59 -25.06 -26.02 -2.11
C THR A 59 -25.31 -24.74 -2.92
N ILE A 60 -26.23 -24.80 -3.88
CA ILE A 60 -26.67 -23.68 -4.70
C ILE A 60 -28.13 -23.35 -4.38
N VAL A 61 -28.35 -22.20 -3.75
CA VAL A 61 -29.68 -21.75 -3.34
C VAL A 61 -30.11 -20.48 -4.07
N ASN A 62 -31.37 -20.42 -4.48
CA ASN A 62 -31.96 -19.19 -4.99
C ASN A 62 -32.24 -18.25 -3.80
N HIS A 63 -31.40 -17.25 -3.58
CA HIS A 63 -31.69 -16.25 -2.55
C HIS A 63 -32.95 -15.47 -2.91
N LEU A 64 -33.98 -15.56 -2.07
CA LEU A 64 -35.27 -14.87 -2.27
C LEU A 64 -35.17 -13.33 -2.28
N ASN A 65 -34.01 -12.75 -1.89
CA ASN A 65 -33.76 -11.31 -1.91
C ASN A 65 -32.40 -10.98 -2.52
N PRO A 66 -32.29 -10.91 -3.86
CA PRO A 66 -31.06 -10.49 -4.53
C PRO A 66 -30.65 -9.05 -4.20
N ASP A 67 -31.60 -8.19 -3.82
CA ASP A 67 -31.33 -6.78 -3.55
C ASP A 67 -30.57 -6.55 -2.23
N LEU A 68 -30.87 -7.33 -1.19
CA LEU A 68 -30.11 -7.27 0.07
C LEU A 68 -28.64 -7.63 -0.13
N LYS A 69 -28.35 -8.64 -0.96
CA LYS A 69 -26.98 -9.07 -1.27
C LYS A 69 -26.25 -7.99 -2.08
N ARG A 70 -26.94 -7.34 -3.02
CA ARG A 70 -26.39 -6.21 -3.80
C ARG A 70 -26.08 -5.01 -2.92
N GLU A 71 -26.97 -4.68 -1.98
CA GLU A 71 -26.79 -3.59 -1.04
C GLU A 71 -25.62 -3.85 -0.09
N GLN A 72 -25.51 -5.07 0.46
CA GLN A 72 -24.37 -5.48 1.28
C GLN A 72 -23.03 -5.39 0.53
N VAL A 73 -23.00 -5.83 -0.73
CA VAL A 73 -21.80 -5.70 -1.58
C VAL A 73 -21.45 -4.23 -1.82
N ARG A 74 -22.44 -3.38 -2.09
CA ARG A 74 -22.22 -1.94 -2.30
C ARG A 74 -21.66 -1.27 -1.05
N LEU A 75 -22.26 -1.52 0.11
CA LEU A 75 -21.80 -1.01 1.40
C LEU A 75 -20.38 -1.49 1.73
N ALA A 76 -20.06 -2.76 1.45
CA ALA A 76 -18.70 -3.28 1.66
C ALA A 76 -17.66 -2.63 0.74
N VAL A 77 -18.02 -2.35 -0.52
CA VAL A 77 -17.16 -1.64 -1.47
C VAL A 77 -16.97 -0.17 -1.05
N GLU A 78 -18.05 0.51 -0.67
CA GLU A 78 -18.00 1.89 -0.16
C GLU A 78 -17.15 1.98 1.11
N ALA A 79 -17.33 1.07 2.07
CA ALA A 79 -16.52 1.00 3.29
C ALA A 79 -15.03 0.73 3.01
N LYS A 80 -14.72 -0.17 2.06
CA LYS A 80 -13.32 -0.42 1.65
C LYS A 80 -12.70 0.81 1.00
N LYS A 81 -13.44 1.51 0.12
CA LYS A 81 -12.96 2.75 -0.50
C LYS A 81 -12.72 3.84 0.55
N ALA A 82 -13.64 4.02 1.49
CA ALA A 82 -13.51 5.00 2.57
C ALA A 82 -12.27 4.71 3.44
N LYS A 83 -12.03 3.44 3.79
CA LYS A 83 -10.82 3.03 4.53
C LYS A 83 -9.55 3.29 3.74
N ALA A 84 -9.51 2.90 2.46
CA ALA A 84 -8.34 3.12 1.61
C ALA A 84 -8.04 4.62 1.43
N GLU A 85 -9.08 5.46 1.36
CA GLU A 85 -8.91 6.92 1.30
C GLU A 85 -8.39 7.49 2.63
N GLN A 86 -8.88 7.01 3.78
CA GLN A 86 -8.36 7.38 5.09
C GLN A 86 -6.89 7.00 5.23
N GLU A 87 -6.53 5.75 4.91
CA GLU A 87 -5.14 5.28 4.94
C GLU A 87 -4.23 6.10 4.02
N LYS A 88 -4.71 6.45 2.81
CA LYS A 88 -3.97 7.30 1.88
C LYS A 88 -3.74 8.70 2.45
N ARG A 89 -4.76 9.33 3.03
CA ARG A 89 -4.65 10.65 3.66
C ARG A 89 -3.65 10.64 4.82
N GLU A 90 -3.74 9.63 5.69
CA GLU A 90 -2.78 9.47 6.79
C GLU A 90 -1.34 9.25 6.29
N LEU A 91 -1.16 8.49 5.21
CA LEU A 91 0.16 8.28 4.61
C LEU A 91 0.70 9.58 4.01
N GLU A 92 -0.12 10.35 3.31
CA GLU A 92 0.25 11.64 2.71
C GLU A 92 0.65 12.66 3.80
N ASP A 93 -0.11 12.74 4.89
CA ASP A 93 0.21 13.60 6.03
C ASP A 93 1.53 13.19 6.68
N LYS A 94 1.80 11.89 6.85
CA LYS A 94 3.07 11.38 7.36
C LYS A 94 4.24 11.73 6.43
N MET A 95 4.08 11.52 5.12
CA MET A 95 5.11 11.86 4.13
C MET A 95 5.40 13.36 4.12
N ARG A 96 4.37 14.21 4.22
CA ARG A 96 4.54 15.66 4.30
C ARG A 96 5.30 16.07 5.54
N GLN A 97 4.92 15.55 6.72
CA GLN A 97 5.63 15.85 7.97
C GLN A 97 7.09 15.38 7.92
N GLU A 98 7.34 14.22 7.30
CA GLU A 98 8.70 13.70 7.15
C GLU A 98 9.54 14.55 6.18
N GLN A 99 8.97 14.98 5.06
CA GLN A 99 9.63 15.93 4.15
C GLN A 99 9.93 17.27 4.83
N GLU A 100 8.99 17.80 5.61
CA GLU A 100 9.21 19.04 6.38
C GLU A 100 10.33 18.86 7.41
N ARG A 101 10.38 17.72 8.12
CA ARG A 101 11.48 17.38 9.04
C ARG A 101 12.82 17.25 8.31
N GLN A 102 12.86 16.55 7.17
CA GLN A 102 14.07 16.40 6.37
C GLN A 102 14.56 17.74 5.82
N ALA A 103 13.66 18.59 5.32
CA ALA A 103 14.00 19.92 4.83
C ALA A 103 14.55 20.81 5.95
N LYS A 104 13.93 20.78 7.14
CA LYS A 104 14.42 21.49 8.32
C LYS A 104 15.80 20.99 8.72
N GLN A 105 16.01 19.67 8.74
CA GLN A 105 17.32 19.07 9.05
C GLN A 105 18.38 19.45 8.02
N ALA A 106 18.05 19.45 6.73
CA ALA A 106 18.96 19.84 5.66
C ALA A 106 19.36 21.32 5.78
N ARG A 107 18.40 22.20 6.11
CA ARG A 107 18.66 23.62 6.36
C ARG A 107 19.60 23.82 7.56
N LEU A 108 19.32 23.15 8.68
CA LEU A 108 20.18 23.19 9.87
C LEU A 108 21.59 22.69 9.56
N ASN A 109 21.71 21.59 8.80
CA ASN A 109 23.01 21.04 8.39
C ASN A 109 23.77 22.02 7.47
N ARG A 110 23.06 22.74 6.60
CA ARG A 110 23.66 23.76 5.73
C ARG A 110 24.16 24.95 6.56
N GLU A 111 23.33 25.49 7.44
CA GLU A 111 23.70 26.59 8.34
C GLU A 111 24.91 26.21 9.22
N ALA A 112 24.95 24.98 9.74
CA ALA A 112 26.08 24.48 10.51
C ALA A 112 27.37 24.36 9.68
N ARG A 113 27.29 23.96 8.40
CA ARG A 113 28.45 23.93 7.49
C ARG A 113 28.96 25.33 7.18
N GLU A 114 28.06 26.28 6.92
CA GLU A 114 28.40 27.67 6.65
C GLU A 114 29.09 28.30 7.88
N ALA A 115 28.54 28.12 9.08
CA ALA A 115 29.14 28.59 10.32
C ALA A 115 30.51 27.94 10.59
N LYS A 116 30.64 26.62 10.36
CA LYS A 116 31.93 25.93 10.51
C LYS A 116 32.98 26.49 9.54
N ALA A 117 32.62 26.72 8.27
CA ALA A 117 33.53 27.26 7.28
C ALA A 117 33.95 28.71 7.59
N GLN A 118 33.04 29.53 8.12
CA GLN A 118 33.38 30.88 8.60
C GLN A 118 34.38 30.83 9.74
N LEU A 119 34.12 29.99 10.75
CA LEU A 119 35.01 29.83 11.90
C LEU A 119 36.38 29.29 11.47
N GLU A 120 36.42 28.34 10.53
CA GLU A 120 37.68 27.84 9.96
C GLU A 120 38.47 28.93 9.21
N ALA A 121 37.79 29.75 8.40
CA ALA A 121 38.43 30.88 7.72
C ALA A 121 38.95 31.94 8.70
N GLU A 122 38.19 32.23 9.76
CA GLU A 122 38.59 33.16 10.82
C GLU A 122 39.80 32.64 11.60
N THR A 123 39.82 31.35 11.95
CA THR A 123 40.99 30.73 12.59
C THR A 123 42.23 30.75 11.71
N LYS A 124 42.09 30.54 10.39
CA LYS A 124 43.21 30.60 9.45
C LYS A 124 43.79 32.01 9.35
N ALA A 125 42.93 33.04 9.30
CA ALA A 125 43.36 34.43 9.29
C ALA A 125 44.09 34.82 10.58
N LEU A 126 43.64 34.33 11.74
CA LEU A 126 44.32 34.52 13.02
C LEU A 126 45.69 33.85 13.03
N THR A 127 45.82 32.60 12.55
CA THR A 127 47.12 31.92 12.49
C THR A 127 48.10 32.61 11.55
N GLU A 128 47.63 33.12 10.39
CA GLU A 128 48.46 33.89 9.46
C GLU A 128 48.93 35.21 10.10
N ALA A 129 48.08 35.88 10.87
CA ALA A 129 48.45 37.09 11.60
C ALA A 129 49.47 36.82 12.73
N GLU A 130 49.34 35.71 13.46
CA GLU A 130 50.32 35.29 14.48
C GLU A 130 51.69 34.99 13.85
N GLU A 131 51.73 34.35 12.68
CA GLU A 131 52.97 34.05 11.95
C GLU A 131 53.70 35.34 11.51
N VAL A 132 52.96 36.33 10.97
CA VAL A 132 53.53 37.64 10.59
C VAL A 132 54.06 38.39 11.82
N VAL A 133 53.36 38.31 12.95
CA VAL A 133 53.83 38.94 14.20
C VAL A 133 55.10 38.25 14.71
N ALA A 134 55.18 36.92 14.66
CA ALA A 134 56.37 36.17 15.04
C ALA A 134 57.57 36.56 14.15
N GLU A 135 57.39 36.65 12.83
CA GLU A 135 58.44 37.07 11.89
C GLU A 135 58.90 38.52 12.17
N ALA A 136 57.97 39.43 12.46
CA ALA A 136 58.32 40.81 12.81
C ALA A 136 59.08 40.93 14.15
N VAL A 137 58.78 40.06 15.12
CA VAL A 137 59.52 39.99 16.39
C VAL A 137 60.94 39.48 16.15
N GLU A 138 61.12 38.44 15.33
CA GLU A 138 62.44 37.89 14.99
C GLU A 138 63.33 38.93 14.30
N VAL A 139 62.79 39.69 13.34
CA VAL A 139 63.51 40.79 12.67
C VAL A 139 63.92 41.89 13.65
N LEU A 140 63.06 42.22 14.63
CA LEU A 140 63.40 43.21 15.65
C LEU A 140 64.48 42.71 16.61
N GLU A 141 64.47 41.42 16.97
CA GLU A 141 65.54 40.82 17.77
C GLU A 141 66.88 40.88 17.03
N GLU A 142 66.92 40.54 15.74
CA GLU A 142 68.14 40.62 14.90
C GLU A 142 68.69 42.06 14.83
N ILE A 143 67.83 43.06 14.62
CA ILE A 143 68.23 44.48 14.59
C ILE A 143 68.79 44.94 15.96
N VAL A 144 68.22 44.44 17.06
CA VAL A 144 68.68 44.77 18.41
C VAL A 144 70.03 44.12 18.72
N GLU A 145 70.28 42.89 18.26
CA GLU A 145 71.58 42.24 18.38
C GLU A 145 72.67 43.00 17.59
N ASP A 146 72.40 43.37 16.33
CA ASP A 146 73.33 44.14 15.49
C ASP A 146 73.70 45.51 16.07
N THR A 147 72.78 46.15 16.80
CA THR A 147 73.03 47.45 17.45
C THR A 147 73.74 47.36 18.79
N LEU A 148 73.78 46.19 19.43
CA LEU A 148 74.53 45.95 20.67
C LEU A 148 75.97 45.48 20.43
N GLU A 149 76.28 44.94 19.25
CA GLU A 149 77.64 44.50 18.87
C GLU A 149 78.48 45.58 18.15
N SER A 150 77.91 46.77 17.90
CA SER A 150 78.55 47.94 17.25
C SER A 150 79.00 49.02 18.24
#